data_AF-A0A2N7VL39-F1
#
_entry.id   AF-A0A2N7VL39-F1
#
_cell.length_a   1.000
_cell.length_b   1.000
_cell.length_c   1.000
_cell.angle_alpha   90.00
_cell.angle_beta   90.00
_cell.angle_gamma   90.00
#
_symmetry.space_group_name_H-M   'P 1'
#
loop_
_entity.id
_entity.type
_entity.pdbx_description
1 polymer ?
#
loop_
_entity_poly.entity_id
_entity_poly.type
_entity_poly.pdbx_seq_one_letter_code
_entity_poly.pdbx_strand_id
1 'polypeptide(L)'
;MAFTRGVLKGCRMHIDPDWTFDEFRREYDKAEVEAALHGLVKPPSLSTCQAQWVQLRNIKRLESHFVAGDTQALMLAIALIMQHRLEPPEWVATAYLRAYDDVQNGDANTWDDALGHPFPKGRQPAAFRKERDLVFTVWLAILESQKSDAPPPIDDLLFERIAEQIKCETGVKKLSGSAVKLYYRMAKRTLGPVGGKK
;
A
#
# COMPACT_ATOMS: atom_id res chain seq x y z
N MET A 1 21.19 13.80 -7.88
CA MET A 1 19.88 13.44 -7.32
C MET A 1 18.82 14.19 -8.10
N ALA A 2 18.17 13.55 -9.07
CA ALA A 2 17.08 14.15 -9.83
C ALA A 2 15.78 14.00 -9.02
N PHE A 3 15.18 15.12 -8.64
CA PHE A 3 13.96 15.16 -7.85
C PHE A 3 12.73 14.99 -8.75
N THR A 4 11.91 13.99 -8.49
CA THR A 4 10.58 13.77 -9.11
C THR A 4 9.61 14.89 -8.69
N ARG A 5 9.08 15.64 -9.67
CA ARG A 5 8.08 16.70 -9.57
C ARG A 5 6.72 16.23 -10.08
N GLY A 6 5.79 15.86 -9.20
CA GLY A 6 4.37 15.79 -9.56
C GLY A 6 3.84 17.16 -10.01
N VAL A 7 3.31 17.27 -11.23
CA VAL A 7 2.81 18.52 -11.81
C VAL A 7 1.29 18.46 -12.01
N LEU A 8 0.56 19.19 -11.16
CA LEU A 8 -0.72 19.79 -11.55
C LEU A 8 -0.47 21.30 -11.70
N LYS A 9 -0.83 21.89 -12.85
CA LYS A 9 -0.64 23.33 -13.12
C LYS A 9 -1.27 24.15 -11.99
N GLY A 10 -0.47 24.96 -11.30
CA GLY A 10 -0.93 25.97 -10.34
C GLY A 10 -0.83 25.59 -8.86
N CYS A 11 -0.66 24.31 -8.52
CA CYS A 11 -0.33 23.91 -7.16
C CYS A 11 0.76 22.82 -7.16
N ARG A 12 1.98 23.20 -6.77
CA ARG A 12 3.10 22.28 -6.61
C ARG A 12 3.52 22.24 -5.16
N MET A 13 2.72 21.60 -4.32
CA MET A 13 3.30 21.05 -3.09
C MET A 13 4.19 19.88 -3.51
N HIS A 14 5.50 20.04 -3.35
CA HIS A 14 6.43 18.92 -3.44
C HIS A 14 6.21 18.03 -2.21
N ILE A 15 6.15 16.71 -2.40
CA ILE A 15 6.02 15.75 -1.32
C ILE A 15 7.28 14.88 -1.34
N ASP A 16 8.11 15.03 -0.31
CA ASP A 16 9.30 14.22 -0.15
C ASP A 16 8.95 12.95 0.66
N PRO A 17 9.18 11.74 0.12
CA PRO A 17 8.97 10.51 0.88
C PRO A 17 9.84 10.40 2.15
N ASP A 18 10.95 11.12 2.24
CA ASP A 18 11.87 11.02 3.37
C ASP A 18 11.53 11.96 4.53
N TRP A 19 10.55 12.86 4.35
CA TRP A 19 10.03 13.67 5.46
C TRP A 19 9.47 12.81 6.58
N THR A 20 9.63 13.28 7.81
CA THR A 20 8.82 12.88 8.96
C THR A 20 7.38 13.41 8.81
N PHE A 21 6.46 12.91 9.65
CA PHE A 21 5.09 13.41 9.63
C PHE A 21 5.01 14.90 10.00
N ASP A 22 5.83 15.35 10.96
CA ASP A 22 5.86 16.76 11.39
C ASP A 22 6.42 17.67 10.30
N GLU A 23 7.45 17.23 9.58
CA GLU A 23 7.98 17.95 8.42
C GLU A 23 6.94 18.03 7.29
N PHE A 24 6.30 16.90 6.95
CA PHE A 24 5.21 16.88 5.98
C PHE A 24 4.09 17.86 6.38
N ARG A 25 3.66 17.83 7.65
CA ARG A 25 2.59 18.69 8.16
C ARG A 25 2.97 20.16 8.06
N ARG A 26 4.20 20.50 8.46
CA ARG A 26 4.74 21.86 8.37
C ARG A 26 4.79 22.37 6.93
N GLU A 27 5.27 21.56 5.99
CA GLU A 27 5.35 21.97 4.58
C GLU A 27 3.96 22.06 3.92
N TYR A 28 3.00 21.22 4.32
CA TYR A 28 1.60 21.36 3.90
C TYR A 28 1.00 22.68 4.37
N ASP A 29 1.14 22.99 5.66
CA ASP A 29 0.55 24.20 6.26
C ASP A 29 1.16 25.46 5.63
N LYS A 30 2.48 25.46 5.34
CA LYS A 30 3.13 26.53 4.56
C LYS A 30 2.53 26.69 3.16
N ALA A 31 2.38 25.59 2.41
CA ALA A 31 1.82 25.64 1.07
C ALA A 31 0.37 26.16 1.04
N GLU A 32 -0.42 25.84 2.07
CA GLU A 32 -1.78 26.36 2.22
C GLU A 32 -1.80 27.88 2.48
N VAL A 33 -0.91 28.37 3.35
CA VAL A 33 -0.74 29.80 3.63
C VAL A 33 -0.26 30.57 2.39
N GLU A 34 0.76 30.07 1.69
CA GLU A 34 1.27 30.68 0.46
C GLU A 34 0.20 30.75 -0.63
N ALA A 35 -0.58 29.68 -0.81
CA ALA A 35 -1.67 29.68 -1.76
C ALA A 35 -2.73 30.74 -1.44
N ALA A 36 -3.05 30.92 -0.15
CA ALA A 36 -3.98 31.96 0.30
C ALA A 36 -3.41 33.37 0.10
N LEU A 37 -2.13 33.59 0.40
CA LEU A 37 -1.47 34.90 0.28
C LEU A 37 -1.31 35.35 -1.18
N HIS A 38 -1.00 34.43 -2.08
CA HIS A 38 -0.64 34.74 -3.47
C HIS A 38 -1.76 34.43 -4.47
N GLY A 39 -2.95 34.03 -4.00
CA GLY A 39 -4.07 33.66 -4.88
C GLY A 39 -3.76 32.46 -5.78
N LEU A 40 -2.88 31.56 -5.33
CA LEU A 40 -2.53 30.34 -6.08
C LEU A 40 -3.62 29.28 -5.91
N VAL A 41 -3.57 28.25 -6.74
CA VAL A 41 -4.43 27.07 -6.56
C VAL A 41 -4.04 26.42 -5.24
N LYS A 42 -5.03 26.16 -4.37
CA LYS A 42 -4.80 25.46 -3.10
C LYS A 42 -4.22 24.06 -3.33
N PRO A 43 -3.40 23.55 -2.40
CA PRO A 43 -3.00 22.15 -2.44
C PRO A 43 -4.23 21.24 -2.39
N PRO A 44 -4.10 19.99 -2.87
CA PRO A 44 -5.08 18.94 -2.56
C PRO A 44 -5.31 18.89 -1.04
N SER A 45 -6.43 18.28 -0.62
CA SER A 45 -6.72 18.17 0.81
C SER A 45 -5.55 17.51 1.58
N LEU A 46 -5.39 17.86 2.85
CA LEU A 46 -4.40 17.24 3.75
C LEU A 46 -4.43 15.72 3.67
N SER A 47 -5.64 15.14 3.70
CA SER A 47 -5.83 13.69 3.60
C SER A 47 -5.30 13.10 2.28
N THR A 48 -5.45 13.84 1.18
CA THR A 48 -4.93 13.44 -0.14
C THR A 48 -3.41 13.52 -0.16
N CYS A 49 -2.84 14.64 0.28
CA CYS A 49 -1.38 14.82 0.36
C CYS A 49 -0.73 13.79 1.31
N GLN A 50 -1.38 13.50 2.44
CA GLN A 50 -0.91 12.49 3.39
C GLN A 50 -0.94 11.09 2.76
N ALA A 51 -2.01 10.75 2.04
CA ALA A 51 -2.09 9.48 1.32
C ALA A 51 -0.98 9.36 0.26
N GLN A 52 -0.72 10.42 -0.50
CA GLN A 52 0.37 10.46 -1.49
C GLN A 52 1.75 10.30 -0.84
N TRP A 53 2.01 11.01 0.27
CA TRP A 53 3.25 10.88 1.04
C TRP A 53 3.49 9.45 1.53
N VAL A 54 2.45 8.81 2.10
CA VAL A 54 2.53 7.40 2.53
C VAL A 54 2.84 6.48 1.35
N GLN A 55 2.20 6.69 0.19
CA GLN A 55 2.45 5.83 -0.96
C GLN A 55 3.83 6.04 -1.60
N LEU A 56 4.36 7.26 -1.65
CA LEU A 56 5.73 7.50 -2.11
C LEU A 56 6.75 6.73 -1.25
N ARG A 57 6.52 6.65 0.07
CA ARG A 57 7.33 5.81 0.98
C ARG A 57 7.19 4.33 0.69
N ASN A 58 5.98 3.87 0.38
CA ASN A 58 5.76 2.48 -0.02
C ASN A 58 6.46 2.16 -1.34
N ILE A 59 6.37 3.04 -2.33
CA ILE A 59 7.07 2.88 -3.62
C ILE A 59 8.58 2.82 -3.43
N LYS A 60 9.15 3.68 -2.57
CA LYS A 60 10.58 3.60 -2.21
C LYS A 60 10.98 2.26 -1.59
N ARG A 61 10.12 1.67 -0.75
CA ARG A 61 10.37 0.32 -0.20
C ARG A 61 10.27 -0.76 -1.28
N LEU A 62 9.39 -0.60 -2.25
CA LEU A 62 9.23 -1.55 -3.37
C LEU A 62 10.46 -1.59 -4.27
N GLU A 63 11.23 -0.49 -4.36
CA GLU A 63 12.52 -0.48 -5.06
C GLU A 63 13.47 -1.54 -4.48
N SER A 64 13.64 -1.62 -3.17
CA SER A 64 14.47 -2.65 -2.53
C SER A 64 13.99 -4.07 -2.85
N HIS A 65 12.68 -4.29 -2.92
CA HIS A 65 12.11 -5.59 -3.28
C HIS A 65 12.38 -5.93 -4.75
N PHE A 66 12.19 -4.95 -5.64
CA PHE A 66 12.46 -5.10 -7.06
C PHE A 66 13.94 -5.43 -7.32
N VAL A 67 14.86 -4.70 -6.68
CA VAL A 67 16.31 -4.98 -6.75
C VAL A 67 16.65 -6.37 -6.22
N ALA A 68 15.91 -6.88 -5.25
CA ALA A 68 16.06 -8.25 -4.74
C ALA A 68 15.44 -9.33 -5.65
N GLY A 69 14.93 -8.97 -6.83
CA GLY A 69 14.34 -9.90 -7.81
C GLY A 69 12.84 -10.13 -7.65
N ASP A 70 12.15 -9.38 -6.79
CA ASP A 70 10.69 -9.44 -6.70
C ASP A 70 10.06 -8.58 -7.80
N THR A 71 9.80 -9.17 -8.96
CA THR A 71 9.22 -8.46 -10.11
C THR A 71 7.80 -7.96 -9.83
N GLN A 72 7.07 -8.55 -8.87
CA GLN A 72 5.75 -8.05 -8.47
C GLN A 72 5.82 -6.65 -7.84
N ALA A 73 6.97 -6.28 -7.28
CA ALA A 73 7.17 -4.97 -6.69
C ALA A 73 7.02 -3.84 -7.71
N LEU A 74 7.44 -4.06 -8.96
CA LEU A 74 7.26 -3.10 -10.06
C LEU A 74 5.77 -2.89 -10.36
N MET A 75 5.02 -3.98 -10.53
CA MET A 75 3.57 -3.92 -10.80
C MET A 75 2.80 -3.22 -9.69
N LEU A 76 3.15 -3.50 -8.43
CA LEU A 76 2.55 -2.83 -7.30
C LEU A 76 2.90 -1.34 -7.25
N ALA A 77 4.14 -0.96 -7.58
CA ALA A 77 4.55 0.44 -7.65
C ALA A 77 3.75 1.19 -8.73
N ILE A 78 3.62 0.63 -9.94
CA ILE A 78 2.80 1.20 -11.02
C ILE A 78 1.35 1.39 -10.56
N ALA A 79 0.75 0.38 -9.92
CA ALA A 79 -0.61 0.48 -9.42
C ALA A 79 -0.77 1.62 -8.39
N LEU A 80 0.15 1.77 -7.44
CA LEU A 80 0.14 2.85 -6.45
C LEU A 80 0.30 4.23 -7.11
N ILE A 81 1.20 4.34 -8.09
CA ILE A 81 1.42 5.57 -8.86
C ILE A 81 0.12 6.01 -9.54
N MET A 82 -0.55 5.09 -10.24
CA MET A 82 -1.78 5.39 -10.97
C MET A 82 -2.95 5.71 -10.03
N GLN A 83 -3.13 4.95 -8.95
CA GLN A 83 -4.20 5.16 -7.98
C GLN A 83 -4.11 6.51 -7.27
N HIS A 84 -2.88 6.97 -6.98
CA HIS A 84 -2.65 8.19 -6.22
C HIS A 84 -2.21 9.37 -7.09
N ARG A 85 -2.23 9.21 -8.43
CA ARG A 85 -1.83 10.22 -9.42
C ARG A 85 -0.44 10.79 -9.14
N LEU A 86 0.49 9.90 -8.80
CA LEU A 86 1.88 10.24 -8.52
C LEU A 86 2.66 10.31 -9.83
N GLU A 87 3.82 10.97 -9.79
CA GLU A 87 4.80 10.85 -10.87
C GLU A 87 5.60 9.55 -10.66
N PRO A 88 5.89 8.79 -11.73
CA PRO A 88 6.72 7.60 -11.61
C PRO A 88 8.16 7.95 -11.25
N PRO A 89 8.76 7.30 -10.23
CA PRO A 89 10.19 7.35 -10.00
C PRO A 89 10.99 6.80 -11.18
N GLU A 90 12.23 7.25 -11.32
CA GLU A 90 13.14 6.84 -12.41
C GLU A 90 13.24 5.32 -12.51
N TRP A 91 13.44 4.61 -11.38
CA TRP A 91 13.55 3.15 -11.39
C TRP A 91 12.30 2.46 -11.93
N VAL A 92 11.09 3.00 -11.64
CA VAL A 92 9.83 2.44 -12.14
C VAL A 92 9.71 2.67 -13.63
N ALA A 93 9.99 3.89 -14.09
CA ALA A 93 9.92 4.25 -15.49
C ALA A 93 10.90 3.41 -16.33
N THR A 94 12.16 3.33 -15.90
CA THR A 94 13.21 2.52 -16.56
C THR A 94 12.85 1.05 -16.57
N ALA A 95 12.40 0.48 -15.45
CA ALA A 95 12.07 -0.93 -15.37
C ALA A 95 10.83 -1.29 -16.22
N TYR A 96 9.81 -0.44 -16.23
CA TYR A 96 8.63 -0.63 -17.06
C TYR A 96 8.97 -0.54 -18.56
N LEU A 97 9.74 0.47 -18.96
CA LEU A 97 10.16 0.63 -20.37
C LEU A 97 10.99 -0.56 -20.84
N ARG A 98 11.92 -1.04 -20.00
CA ARG A 98 12.67 -2.26 -20.31
C ARG A 98 11.75 -3.46 -20.52
N ALA A 99 10.81 -3.70 -19.61
CA ALA A 99 9.87 -4.81 -19.75
C ALA A 99 8.98 -4.67 -21.00
N TYR A 100 8.62 -3.44 -21.36
CA TYR A 100 7.91 -3.15 -22.61
C TYR A 100 8.77 -3.49 -23.83
N ASP A 101 10.04 -3.04 -23.86
CA ASP A 101 10.98 -3.31 -24.94
C ASP A 101 11.26 -4.81 -25.08
N ASP A 102 11.44 -5.53 -23.97
CA ASP A 102 11.66 -6.98 -23.97
C ASP A 102 10.49 -7.71 -24.66
N VAL A 103 9.24 -7.28 -24.42
CA VAL A 103 8.06 -7.84 -25.09
C VAL A 103 7.99 -7.43 -26.57
N GLN A 104 8.26 -6.16 -26.90
CA GLN A 104 8.22 -5.68 -28.28
C GLN A 104 9.27 -6.33 -29.19
N ASN A 105 10.47 -6.56 -28.65
CA ASN A 105 11.57 -7.18 -29.37
C ASN A 105 11.47 -8.72 -29.40
N GLY A 106 10.54 -9.31 -28.65
CA GLY A 106 10.39 -10.75 -28.53
C GLY A 106 11.40 -11.43 -27.61
N ASP A 107 12.13 -10.66 -26.79
CA ASP A 107 13.00 -11.19 -25.74
C ASP A 107 12.17 -11.82 -24.58
N ALA A 108 10.92 -11.35 -24.41
CA ALA A 108 9.91 -11.96 -23.55
C ALA A 108 8.69 -12.40 -24.36
N ASN A 109 8.26 -13.65 -24.21
CA ASN A 109 7.11 -14.19 -24.95
C ASN A 109 5.76 -13.65 -24.44
N THR A 110 5.71 -13.25 -23.17
CA THR A 110 4.50 -12.73 -22.53
C THR A 110 4.83 -11.60 -21.55
N TRP A 111 3.85 -10.76 -21.24
CA TRP A 111 3.96 -9.78 -20.15
C TRP A 111 4.26 -10.42 -18.80
N ASP A 112 3.77 -11.63 -18.59
CA ASP A 112 4.01 -12.43 -17.40
C ASP A 112 5.48 -12.90 -17.29
N ASP A 113 6.20 -13.02 -18.39
CA ASP A 113 7.64 -13.29 -18.41
C ASP A 113 8.45 -12.02 -18.11
N ALA A 114 8.02 -10.87 -18.64
CA ALA A 114 8.72 -9.60 -18.47
C ALA A 114 8.49 -8.94 -17.09
N LEU A 115 7.28 -9.02 -16.55
CA LEU A 115 6.87 -8.37 -15.29
C LEU A 115 6.66 -9.39 -14.15
N GLY A 116 6.75 -10.69 -14.46
CA GLY A 116 6.44 -11.78 -13.55
C GLY A 116 4.94 -12.01 -13.35
N HIS A 117 4.62 -13.12 -12.70
CA HIS A 117 3.23 -13.51 -12.46
C HIS A 117 2.65 -12.79 -11.25
N PRO A 118 1.41 -12.26 -11.32
CA PRO A 118 0.76 -11.61 -10.18
C PRO A 118 0.42 -12.59 -9.03
N PHE A 119 0.33 -13.89 -9.34
CA PHE A 119 0.09 -14.94 -8.35
C PHE A 119 1.20 -16.00 -8.42
N PRO A 120 1.65 -16.53 -7.27
CA PRO A 120 2.54 -17.68 -7.26
C PRO A 120 1.96 -18.82 -8.08
N LYS A 121 2.82 -19.53 -8.84
CA LYS A 121 2.40 -20.68 -9.64
C LYS A 121 1.61 -21.68 -8.79
N GLY A 122 0.49 -22.16 -9.33
CA GLY A 122 -0.41 -23.09 -8.65
C GLY A 122 -1.42 -22.44 -7.68
N ARG A 123 -1.37 -21.12 -7.48
CA ARG A 123 -2.38 -20.44 -6.67
C ARG A 123 -3.67 -20.26 -7.47
N GLN A 124 -4.75 -20.85 -6.95
CA GLN A 124 -6.07 -20.70 -7.58
C GLN A 124 -6.66 -19.30 -7.28
N PRO A 125 -7.03 -18.52 -8.30
CA PRO A 125 -7.57 -17.17 -8.09
C PRO A 125 -8.82 -17.13 -7.21
N ALA A 126 -9.67 -18.16 -7.27
CA ALA A 126 -10.85 -18.28 -6.42
C ALA A 126 -10.48 -18.43 -4.93
N ALA A 127 -9.46 -19.24 -4.62
CA ALA A 127 -8.96 -19.40 -3.26
C ALA A 127 -8.31 -18.11 -2.75
N PHE A 128 -7.53 -17.43 -3.60
CA PHE A 128 -6.93 -16.13 -3.27
C PHE A 128 -7.98 -15.06 -2.96
N ARG A 129 -9.06 -14.98 -3.76
CA ARG A 129 -10.18 -14.04 -3.51
C ARG A 129 -10.83 -14.31 -2.15
N LYS A 130 -11.20 -15.56 -1.87
CA LYS A 130 -11.78 -15.96 -0.57
C LYS A 130 -10.87 -15.61 0.60
N GLU A 131 -9.56 -15.85 0.46
CA GLU A 131 -8.59 -15.52 1.49
C GLU A 131 -8.46 -14.00 1.71
N ARG A 132 -8.40 -13.22 0.63
CA ARG A 132 -8.36 -11.75 0.71
C ARG A 132 -9.59 -11.19 1.41
N ASP A 133 -10.77 -11.69 1.05
CA ASP A 133 -12.04 -11.23 1.62
C ASP A 133 -12.10 -11.58 3.12
N LEU A 134 -11.68 -12.80 3.50
CA LEU A 134 -11.59 -13.22 4.91
C LEU A 134 -10.63 -12.34 5.73
N VAL A 135 -9.46 -11.99 5.17
CA VAL A 135 -8.51 -11.11 5.85
C VAL A 135 -9.11 -9.73 6.11
N PHE A 136 -9.84 -9.19 5.15
CA PHE A 136 -10.50 -7.90 5.30
C PHE A 136 -11.61 -7.96 6.37
N THR A 137 -12.40 -9.04 6.39
CA THR A 137 -13.39 -9.28 7.45
C THR A 137 -12.74 -9.34 8.83
N VAL A 138 -11.65 -10.08 9.00
CA VAL A 138 -10.90 -10.16 10.27
C VAL A 138 -10.36 -8.80 10.67
N TRP A 139 -9.77 -8.06 9.73
CA TRP A 139 -9.24 -6.72 9.97
C TRP A 139 -10.31 -5.76 10.47
N LEU A 140 -11.48 -5.72 9.82
CA LEU A 140 -12.59 -4.87 10.23
C LEU A 140 -13.14 -5.28 11.61
N ALA A 141 -13.28 -6.57 11.89
CA ALA A 141 -13.74 -7.06 13.20
C ALA A 141 -12.78 -6.67 14.33
N ILE A 142 -11.47 -6.70 14.08
CA ILE A 142 -10.47 -6.22 15.04
C ILE A 142 -10.59 -4.72 15.22
N LEU A 143 -10.64 -3.93 14.14
CA LEU A 143 -10.80 -2.48 14.23
C LEU A 143 -12.05 -2.09 15.02
N GLU A 144 -13.17 -2.79 14.84
CA GLU A 144 -14.39 -2.55 15.59
C GLU A 144 -14.23 -2.89 17.07
N SER A 145 -13.62 -4.05 17.38
CA SER A 145 -13.33 -4.46 18.76
C SER A 145 -12.42 -3.47 19.50
N GLN A 146 -11.51 -2.81 18.76
CA GLN A 146 -10.59 -1.81 19.31
C GLN A 146 -11.24 -0.44 19.57
N LYS A 147 -12.52 -0.23 19.20
CA LYS A 147 -13.25 1.01 19.54
C LYS A 147 -13.92 0.98 20.93
N SER A 148 -13.89 -0.17 21.61
CA SER A 148 -14.44 -0.32 22.97
C SER A 148 -13.72 0.58 23.98
N ASP A 149 -14.43 1.03 25.02
CA ASP A 149 -13.86 1.77 26.16
C ASP A 149 -12.72 1.00 26.86
N ALA A 150 -12.79 -0.33 26.82
CA ALA A 150 -11.73 -1.24 27.25
C ALA A 150 -11.39 -2.19 26.09
N PRO A 151 -10.47 -1.80 25.17
CA PRO A 151 -10.15 -2.61 24.01
C PRO A 151 -9.40 -3.89 24.45
N PRO A 152 -9.82 -5.07 23.97
CA PRO A 152 -9.13 -6.31 24.31
C PRO A 152 -7.72 -6.33 23.71
N PRO A 153 -6.76 -7.01 24.35
CA PRO A 153 -5.45 -7.24 23.75
C PRO A 153 -5.59 -7.99 22.42
N ILE A 154 -4.72 -7.66 21.46
CA ILE A 154 -4.67 -8.35 20.17
C ILE A 154 -3.82 -9.61 20.34
N ASP A 155 -4.47 -10.68 20.79
CA ASP A 155 -3.88 -11.97 21.08
C ASP A 155 -4.73 -13.12 20.50
N ASP A 156 -4.31 -14.36 20.75
CA ASP A 156 -4.99 -15.55 20.24
C ASP A 156 -6.45 -15.63 20.72
N LEU A 157 -6.75 -15.17 21.94
CA LEU A 157 -8.11 -15.17 22.48
C LEU A 157 -9.03 -14.20 21.70
N LEU A 158 -8.51 -13.04 21.29
CA LEU A 158 -9.26 -12.14 20.41
C LEU A 158 -9.52 -12.79 19.05
N PHE A 159 -8.53 -13.45 18.45
CA PHE A 159 -8.71 -14.14 17.16
C PHE A 159 -9.70 -15.30 17.25
N GLU A 160 -9.73 -16.05 18.35
CA GLU A 160 -10.71 -17.12 18.58
C GLU A 160 -12.14 -16.57 18.64
N ARG A 161 -12.35 -15.46 19.36
CA ARG A 161 -13.65 -14.78 19.43
C ARG A 161 -14.12 -14.31 18.06
N ILE A 162 -13.24 -13.68 17.30
CA ILE A 162 -13.55 -13.19 15.94
C ILE A 162 -13.80 -14.37 14.98
N ALA A 163 -13.06 -15.46 15.12
CA ALA A 163 -13.28 -16.65 14.32
C ALA A 163 -14.67 -17.25 14.56
N GLU A 164 -15.13 -17.31 15.81
CA GLU A 164 -16.47 -17.80 16.14
C GLU A 164 -17.55 -16.85 15.62
N GLN A 165 -17.34 -15.53 15.73
CA GLN A 165 -18.26 -14.54 15.15
C GLN A 165 -18.41 -14.73 13.63
N ILE A 166 -17.29 -14.77 12.90
CA ILE A 166 -17.28 -14.94 11.44
C ILE A 166 -17.95 -16.26 11.05
N LYS A 167 -17.72 -17.33 11.83
CA LYS A 167 -18.35 -18.64 11.61
C LYS A 167 -19.88 -18.56 11.74
N CYS A 168 -20.40 -17.84 12.73
CA CYS A 168 -21.83 -17.62 12.89
C CYS A 168 -22.44 -16.79 11.74
N GLU A 169 -21.73 -15.77 11.25
CA GLU A 169 -22.23 -14.85 10.22
C GLU A 169 -22.14 -15.43 8.80
N THR A 170 -21.07 -16.18 8.50
CA THR A 170 -20.72 -16.57 7.12
C THR A 170 -20.72 -18.08 6.89
N GLY A 171 -20.81 -18.89 7.95
CA GLY A 171 -20.69 -20.35 7.88
C GLY A 171 -19.26 -20.86 7.63
N VAL A 172 -18.26 -19.97 7.64
CA VAL A 172 -16.85 -20.35 7.48
C VAL A 172 -16.38 -21.11 8.72
N LYS A 173 -16.10 -22.41 8.57
CA LYS A 173 -15.82 -23.32 9.70
C LYS A 173 -14.54 -23.02 10.49
N LYS A 174 -13.56 -22.32 9.90
CA LYS A 174 -12.27 -22.05 10.55
C LYS A 174 -11.59 -20.83 9.94
N LEU A 175 -11.07 -19.95 10.78
CA LEU A 175 -10.09 -18.94 10.37
C LEU A 175 -8.80 -19.66 9.96
N SER A 176 -8.35 -19.50 8.71
CA SER A 176 -7.09 -20.11 8.30
C SER A 176 -5.94 -19.47 9.10
N GLY A 177 -4.91 -20.25 9.44
CA GLY A 177 -3.67 -19.69 9.99
C GLY A 177 -3.00 -18.68 9.04
N SER A 178 -3.38 -18.70 7.75
CA SER A 178 -2.98 -17.67 6.79
C SER A 178 -3.70 -16.34 7.01
N ALA A 179 -4.96 -16.32 7.47
CA ALA A 179 -5.71 -15.09 7.77
C ALA A 179 -5.09 -14.33 8.95
N VAL A 180 -4.70 -15.02 10.03
CA VAL A 180 -3.99 -14.42 11.18
C VAL A 180 -2.64 -13.84 10.74
N LYS A 181 -1.84 -14.63 9.99
CA LYS A 181 -0.55 -14.16 9.46
C LYS A 181 -0.72 -12.95 8.53
N LEU A 182 -1.78 -12.94 7.72
CA LEU A 182 -2.10 -11.84 6.83
C LEU A 182 -2.59 -10.60 7.58
N TYR A 183 -3.36 -10.77 8.66
CA TYR A 183 -3.69 -9.67 9.57
C TYR A 183 -2.42 -9.03 10.11
N TYR A 184 -1.49 -9.79 10.71
CA TYR A 184 -0.26 -9.21 11.26
C TYR A 184 0.61 -8.56 10.18
N ARG A 185 0.63 -9.13 8.97
CA ARG A 185 1.30 -8.52 7.81
C ARG A 185 0.66 -7.18 7.43
N MET A 186 -0.67 -7.10 7.45
CA MET A 186 -1.42 -5.89 7.15
C MET A 186 -1.27 -4.85 8.28
N ALA A 187 -1.38 -5.26 9.54
CA ALA A 187 -1.16 -4.44 10.72
C ALA A 187 0.25 -3.81 10.70
N LYS A 188 1.29 -4.60 10.40
CA LYS A 188 2.66 -4.12 10.24
C LYS A 188 2.80 -3.06 9.13
N ARG A 189 2.01 -3.17 8.07
CA ARG A 189 2.00 -2.21 6.94
C ARG A 189 1.22 -0.93 7.29
N THR A 190 0.08 -1.06 7.96
CA THR A 190 -0.88 0.04 8.18
C THR A 190 -0.61 0.83 9.46
N LEU A 191 -0.24 0.15 10.55
CA LEU A 191 -0.14 0.73 11.90
C LEU A 191 1.31 0.85 12.42
N GLY A 192 2.31 0.43 11.62
CA GLY A 192 3.68 0.28 12.09
C GLY A 192 3.88 -1.01 12.89
N PRO A 193 5.00 -1.18 13.64
CA PRO A 193 5.23 -2.39 14.43
C PRO A 193 4.17 -2.53 15.54
N VAL A 194 3.11 -3.26 15.26
CA VAL A 194 2.13 -3.71 16.26
C VAL A 194 2.81 -4.81 17.06
N GLY A 195 2.89 -4.64 18.38
CA GLY A 195 3.62 -5.51 19.29
C GLY A 195 3.12 -6.95 19.29
N GLY A 196 3.57 -7.76 18.33
CA GLY A 196 3.48 -9.21 18.38
C GLY A 196 4.69 -9.72 19.16
N LYS A 197 4.45 -10.30 20.34
CA LYS A 197 5.48 -11.12 21.01
C LYS A 197 5.79 -12.32 20.10
N LYS A 198 7.09 -12.58 19.95
CA LYS A 198 7.64 -13.77 19.27
C LYS A 198 7.20 -15.04 19.95
#